data_AF-A0A953Q1L4-F1
#
_entry.id   AF-A0A953Q1L4-F1
#
_cell.length_a   1.000
_cell.length_b   1.000
_cell.length_c   1.000
_cell.angle_alpha   90.00
_cell.angle_beta   90.00
_cell.angle_gamma   90.00
#
_symmetry.space_group_name_H-M   'P 1'
#
loop_
_entity.id
_entity.type
_entity.pdbx_description
1 polymer ?
#
loop_
_entity_poly.entity_id
_entity_poly.type
_entity_poly.pdbx_seq_one_letter_code
_entity_poly.pdbx_strand_id
1 'polypeptide(L)' 'MALNIGDAAPDFKLNSATGDAQGEFQLSSQRGKNVVICFYALDFTPV' A
#
# COMPACT_ATOMS: atom_id res chain seq x y z
N MET A 1 -5.46 -9.60 12.96
CA MET A 1 -5.48 -10.99 12.44
C MET A 1 -4.69 -11.02 11.15
N ALA A 2 -4.06 -12.14 10.82
CA ALA A 2 -3.46 -12.32 9.50
C ALA A 2 -4.54 -12.29 8.42
N LEU A 3 -4.20 -11.75 7.24
CA LEU A 3 -5.08 -11.74 6.07
C LEU A 3 -5.04 -13.10 5.37
N ASN A 4 -6.21 -13.60 4.96
CA ASN A 4 -6.34 -14.78 4.11
C ASN A 4 -6.72 -14.37 2.68
N ILE A 5 -6.53 -15.30 1.74
CA ILE A 5 -6.95 -15.10 0.35
C ILE A 5 -8.47 -14.95 0.29
N GLY A 6 -8.94 -13.92 -0.42
CA GLY A 6 -10.37 -13.61 -0.55
C GLY A 6 -10.90 -12.65 0.52
N ASP A 7 -10.14 -12.42 1.60
CA ASP A 7 -10.49 -11.38 2.57
C ASP A 7 -10.46 -10.00 1.90
N ALA A 8 -11.37 -9.13 2.31
CA ALA A 8 -11.34 -7.74 1.88
C ALA A 8 -10.03 -7.10 2.37
N ALA A 9 -9.25 -6.53 1.45
CA ALA A 9 -8.05 -5.79 1.80
C ALA A 9 -8.40 -4.66 2.79
N PRO A 10 -7.75 -4.57 3.96
CA PRO A 10 -8.04 -3.54 4.94
C PRO A 10 -7.70 -2.18 4.36
N ASP A 11 -8.62 -1.22 4.45
CA ASP A 11 -8.30 0.14 4.04
C ASP A 11 -7.26 0.73 4.99
N PHE A 12 -6.37 1.54 4.43
CA PHE A 12 -5.37 2.27 5.19
C PHE A 12 -5.13 3.61 4.55
N LYS A 13 -4.62 4.52 5.38
CA LYS A 13 -4.28 5.87 5.03
C LYS A 13 -2.88 6.16 5.54
N LEU A 14 -1.94 6.44 4.63
CA LEU A 14 -0.52 6.61 4.93
C LEU A 14 0.02 7.86 4.26
N ASN A 15 1.05 8.43 4.88
CA ASN A 15 1.80 9.50 4.23
C ASN A 15 2.76 8.89 3.21
N SER A 16 2.73 9.37 1.97
CA SER A 16 3.72 9.01 0.95
C SER A 16 4.79 10.09 0.88
N ALA A 17 6.05 9.67 1.00
CA ALA A 17 7.19 10.58 0.92
C ALA A 17 7.53 11.00 -0.51
N THR A 18 7.15 10.19 -1.52
CA THR A 18 7.57 10.36 -2.92
C THR A 18 6.48 9.96 -3.91
N GLY A 19 6.73 10.25 -5.20
CA GLY A 19 5.89 9.85 -6.34
C GLY A 19 4.64 10.73 -6.55
N ASP A 20 3.79 10.32 -7.48
CA ASP A 20 2.55 11.04 -7.84
C ASP A 20 1.54 11.13 -6.67
N ALA A 21 1.70 10.27 -5.67
CA ALA A 21 0.90 10.24 -4.45
C ALA A 21 1.57 10.98 -3.28
N GLN A 22 2.61 11.79 -3.52
CA GLN A 22 3.30 12.56 -2.48
C GLN A 22 2.30 13.33 -1.61
N GLY A 23 2.45 13.20 -0.30
CA GLY A 23 1.46 13.65 0.66
C GLY A 23 0.72 12.45 1.23
N GLU A 24 -0.46 12.12 0.70
CA GLU A 24 -1.39 11.18 1.31
C GLU A 24 -1.85 10.09 0.34
N PHE A 25 -1.71 8.84 0.75
CA PHE A 25 -2.20 7.66 0.02
C PHE A 25 -3.29 6.96 0.83
N GLN A 26 -4.42 6.67 0.17
CA GLN A 26 -5.48 5.84 0.72
C GLN A 26 -5.82 4.69 -0.25
N LEU A 27 -5.86 3.46 0.26
CA LEU A 27 -6.08 2.28 -0.58
C LEU A 27 -7.46 2.30 -1.26
N SER A 28 -8.51 2.66 -0.53
CA SER A 28 -9.87 2.69 -1.06
C SER A 28 -10.08 3.72 -2.18
N SER A 29 -9.22 4.74 -2.29
CA SER A 29 -9.21 5.69 -3.41
C SER A 29 -8.80 5.05 -4.74
N GLN A 30 -8.22 3.84 -4.73
CA GLN A 30 -7.83 3.09 -5.93
C GLN A 30 -8.85 2.04 -6.37
N ARG A 31 -10.08 2.05 -5.82
CA ARG A 31 -11.16 1.13 -6.23
C ARG A 31 -11.40 1.17 -7.75
N GLY A 32 -11.67 0.00 -8.32
CA GLY A 32 -11.86 -0.17 -9.77
C GLY A 32 -10.56 -0.46 -10.53
N LYS A 33 -9.41 -0.49 -9.85
CA LYS A 33 -8.12 -0.92 -10.40
C LYS A 33 -7.62 -2.19 -9.69
N ASN A 34 -6.79 -2.95 -10.38
CA ASN A 34 -5.97 -3.97 -9.73
C ASN A 34 -4.77 -3.29 -9.07
N VAL A 35 -4.57 -3.52 -7.77
CA VAL A 35 -3.53 -2.88 -6.97
C VAL A 35 -2.61 -3.96 -6.39
N VAL A 36 -1.31 -3.75 -6.49
CA VAL A 36 -0.28 -4.62 -5.88
C VAL A 36 0.38 -3.85 -4.74
N ILE A 37 0.44 -4.46 -3.55
CA ILE A 37 1.08 -3.87 -2.36
C ILE A 37 2.34 -4.69 -2.06
N CYS A 38 3.48 -4.03 -1.99
CA CYS A 38 4.76 -4.65 -1.66
C CYS A 38 5.30 -4.04 -0.37
N PHE A 39 5.60 -4.89 0.62
CA PHE A 39 6.31 -4.50 1.84
C PHE A 39 7.77 -4.90 1.68
N TYR A 40 8.67 -3.98 2.00
CA TYR A 40 10.11 -4.22 1.99
C TYR A 40 10.72 -3.76 3.32
N ALA A 41 11.91 -4.28 3.65
CA ALA A 41 12.45 -4.15 5.01
C ALA A 41 12.87 -2.71 5.36
N LEU A 42 13.70 -2.08 4.53
CA LEU A 42 14.23 -0.75 4.79
C LEU A 42 14.85 -0.14 3.52
N ASP A 43 14.70 1.17 3.34
CA ASP A 43 15.39 1.91 2.28
C ASP A 43 16.92 1.80 2.41
N PHE A 44 17.62 1.89 1.28
CA PHE A 44 19.10 1.87 1.19
C PHE A 44 19.77 0.60 1.74
N THR A 45 19.06 -0.53 1.74
CA THR A 45 19.63 -1.85 2.05
C THR A 45 19.80 -2.68 0.77
N PRO A 46 20.87 -3.50 0.67
CA PRO A 46 21.01 -4.43 -0.45
C PRO A 46 19.89 -5.49 -0.42
N VAL A 47 19.51 -5.95 -1.61
CA VAL A 47 18.57 -7.07 -1.80
C VAL A 47 19.29 -8.40 -1.95
#